data_AF-T4VVE3-F1
#
_entry.id   AF-T4VVE3-F1
#
_cell.length_a   1.000
_cell.length_b   1.000
_cell.length_c   1.000
_cell.angle_alpha   90.00
_cell.angle_beta   90.00
_cell.angle_gamma   90.00
#
_symmetry.space_group_name_H-M   'P 1'
#
loop_
_entity.id
_entity.type
_entity.pdbx_description
1 polymer ?
#
loop_
_entity_poly.entity_id
_entity_poly.type
_entity_poly.pdbx_seq_one_letter_code
_entity_poly.pdbx_strand_id
1 'polypeptide(L)'
;MNRYTKVINMMESYYTKDYEKKKKNVTKVREVREDTVRKFFLQGDCEVLVILEDSGREILLDDFSSEEDIKKYLGPKFINKK
;
A
#
# COMPACT_ATOMS: atom_id res chain seq x y z
N MET A 1 10.57 4.69 -7.14
CA MET A 1 9.42 4.69 -6.22
C MET A 1 8.93 3.27 -6.04
N ASN A 2 8.73 2.81 -4.81
CA ASN A 2 8.09 1.51 -4.59
C ASN A 2 6.58 1.68 -4.66
N ARG A 3 5.86 0.77 -5.33
CA ARG A 3 4.40 0.68 -5.23
C ARG A 3 4.04 -0.56 -4.43
N TYR A 4 3.22 -0.35 -3.41
CA TYR A 4 2.56 -1.42 -2.67
C TYR A 4 1.07 -1.38 -2.95
N THR A 5 0.40 -2.51 -2.79
CA THR A 5 -1.05 -2.59 -2.90
C THR A 5 -1.60 -3.06 -1.56
N LYS A 6 -2.53 -2.31 -0.98
CA LYS A 6 -3.32 -2.76 0.15
C LYS A 6 -4.66 -3.27 -0.38
N VAL A 7 -4.94 -4.53 -0.15
CA VAL A 7 -6.26 -5.11 -0.47
C VAL A 7 -7.08 -5.10 0.81
N ILE A 8 -8.27 -4.50 0.76
CA ILE A 8 -9.23 -4.49 1.86
C ILE A 8 -10.47 -5.26 1.40
N ASN A 9 -10.76 -6.37 2.08
CA ASN A 9 -11.98 -7.13 1.90
C ASN A 9 -12.80 -7.15 3.19
N MET A 10 -13.92 -7.87 3.19
CA MET A 10 -14.83 -7.89 4.34
C MET A 10 -14.21 -8.46 5.62
N MET A 11 -13.20 -9.34 5.49
CA MET A 11 -12.65 -10.09 6.62
C MET A 11 -11.32 -9.51 7.11
N GLU A 12 -10.47 -9.09 6.20
CA GLU A 12 -9.12 -8.65 6.52
C GLU A 12 -8.59 -7.62 5.52
N SER A 13 -7.38 -7.15 5.81
CA SER A 13 -6.61 -6.40 4.83
C SER A 13 -5.16 -6.84 4.86
N TYR A 14 -4.56 -6.98 3.68
CA TYR A 14 -3.17 -7.39 3.52
C TYR A 14 -2.47 -6.52 2.49
N TYR A 15 -1.14 -6.49 2.54
CA TYR A 15 -0.33 -5.73 1.61
C TYR A 15 0.39 -6.66 0.64
N THR A 16 0.47 -6.26 -0.63
CA THR A 16 1.25 -6.96 -1.65
C THR A 16 2.21 -6.03 -2.38
N LYS A 17 3.19 -6.64 -3.05
CA LYS A 17 4.06 -5.96 -4.00
C LYS A 17 4.26 -6.81 -5.24
N ASP A 18 4.27 -6.15 -6.38
CA ASP A 18 4.60 -6.72 -7.68
C ASP A 18 6.11 -6.80 -7.87
N TYR A 19 6.59 -7.99 -8.23
CA TYR A 19 7.98 -8.25 -8.57
C TYR A 19 8.08 -8.70 -10.02
N GLU A 20 8.55 -7.80 -10.88
CA GLU A 20 8.81 -8.11 -12.29
C GLU A 20 10.02 -9.04 -12.45
N LYS A 21 9.80 -10.21 -13.05
CA LYS A 21 10.88 -11.13 -13.41
C LYS A 21 11.27 -10.92 -14.87
N LYS A 22 12.19 -9.99 -15.12
CA LYS A 22 12.70 -9.63 -16.45
C LYS A 22 13.07 -10.84 -17.34
N LYS A 23 13.69 -11.88 -16.76
CA LYS A 23 14.09 -13.09 -17.51
C LYS A 23 12.92 -13.98 -17.97
N LYS A 24 11.76 -13.90 -17.32
CA LYS A 24 10.60 -14.76 -17.61
C LYS A 24 9.41 -13.98 -18.14
N ASN A 25 9.48 -12.65 -18.21
CA ASN A 25 8.37 -11.76 -18.54
C ASN A 25 7.10 -12.07 -17.73
N VAL A 26 7.27 -12.38 -16.43
CA VAL A 26 6.18 -12.71 -15.50
C VAL A 26 6.27 -11.78 -14.30
N THR A 27 5.13 -11.21 -13.92
CA THR A 27 4.97 -10.48 -12.65
C THR A 27 4.59 -11.47 -11.55
N LYS A 28 5.33 -11.44 -10.44
CA LYS A 28 4.98 -12.20 -9.24
C LYS A 28 4.47 -11.24 -8.16
N VAL A 29 3.22 -11.42 -7.77
CA VAL A 29 2.65 -10.74 -6.60
C VAL A 29 3.06 -11.51 -5.34
N ARG A 30 3.47 -10.79 -4.30
CA ARG A 30 3.76 -11.38 -2.98
C ARG A 30 3.20 -10.51 -1.88
N GLU A 31 2.76 -11.16 -0.81
CA GLU A 31 2.41 -10.47 0.42
C GLU A 31 3.65 -9.85 1.08
N VAL A 32 3.45 -8.69 1.71
CA VAL A 32 4.47 -7.92 2.41
C VAL A 32 3.92 -7.51 3.77
N ARG A 33 4.79 -7.46 4.79
CA ARG A 33 4.39 -7.02 6.13
C ARG A 33 4.08 -5.53 6.17
N GLU A 34 3.06 -5.14 6.92
CA GLU A 34 2.67 -3.75 7.18
C GLU A 34 3.86 -2.89 7.61
N ASP A 35 4.70 -3.38 8.54
CA ASP A 35 5.88 -2.65 9.04
C ASP A 35 6.86 -2.25 7.93
N THR A 36 6.99 -3.08 6.88
CA THR A 36 7.85 -2.77 5.74
C THR A 36 7.25 -1.65 4.91
N VAL A 37 5.95 -1.73 4.62
CA VAL A 37 5.24 -0.69 3.87
C VAL A 37 5.29 0.64 4.63
N ARG A 38 4.99 0.62 5.93
CA ARG A 38 5.07 1.79 6.81
C ARG A 38 6.43 2.45 6.78
N LYS A 39 7.51 1.66 6.88
CA LYS A 39 8.89 2.19 6.85
C LYS A 39 9.14 2.98 5.57
N PHE A 40 8.80 2.44 4.40
CA PHE A 40 9.03 3.11 3.12
C PHE A 40 8.08 4.29 2.90
N PHE A 41 6.85 4.20 3.40
CA PHE A 41 5.86 5.26 3.29
C PHE A 41 6.29 6.50 4.06
N LEU A 42 6.70 6.33 5.32
CA LEU A 42 7.19 7.42 6.16
C LEU A 42 8.53 8.02 5.68
N GLN A 43 9.26 7.31 4.82
CA GLN A 43 10.48 7.80 4.16
C GLN A 43 10.18 8.62 2.89
N GLY A 44 8.92 8.66 2.41
CA GLY A 44 8.55 9.28 1.14
C GLY A 44 8.99 8.46 -0.09
N ASP A 45 9.29 7.17 0.10
CA ASP A 45 9.89 6.29 -0.92
C ASP A 45 8.89 5.28 -1.51
N CYS A 46 7.61 5.38 -1.13
CA CYS A 46 6.57 4.53 -1.70
C CYS A 46 5.18 5.16 -1.75
N GLU A 47 4.42 4.67 -2.71
CA GLU A 47 2.98 4.91 -2.85
C GLU A 47 2.23 3.60 -2.54
N VAL A 48 1.03 3.72 -1.98
CA VAL A 48 0.16 2.60 -1.64
C VAL A 48 -1.15 2.72 -2.41
N LEU A 49 -1.42 1.74 -3.27
CA LEU A 49 -2.72 1.59 -3.92
C LEU A 49 -3.63 0.78 -3.00
N VAL A 50 -4.69 1.40 -2.49
CA VAL A 50 -5.72 0.73 -1.71
C VAL A 50 -6.83 0.27 -2.65
N ILE A 51 -7.10 -1.04 -2.65
CA ILE A 51 -8.19 -1.66 -3.40
C ILE A 51 -9.25 -2.10 -2.40
N LEU A 52 -10.46 -1.56 -2.55
CA LEU A 52 -11.63 -1.98 -1.79
C LEU A 52 -12.35 -3.08 -2.58
N GLU A 53 -12.09 -4.36 -2.28
CA GLU A 53 -12.59 -5.48 -3.10
C GLU A 53 -14.11 -5.49 -3.25
N ASP A 54 -14.83 -5.13 -2.19
CA ASP A 54 -16.29 -5.12 -2.17
C ASP A 54 -16.89 -4.13 -3.19
N SER A 55 -16.24 -2.98 -3.39
CA SER A 55 -16.74 -1.91 -4.26
C SER A 55 -15.96 -1.75 -5.57
N GLY A 56 -14.84 -2.46 -5.72
CA GLY A 56 -13.91 -2.30 -6.83
C GLY A 56 -13.21 -0.93 -6.88
N ARG A 57 -13.33 -0.12 -5.83
CA ARG A 57 -12.71 1.22 -5.78
C ARG A 57 -11.22 1.13 -5.51
N GLU A 58 -10.47 1.96 -6.22
CA GLU A 58 -9.02 2.09 -6.08
C GLU A 58 -8.66 3.51 -5.62
N ILE A 59 -7.80 3.61 -4.62
CA ILE A 59 -7.35 4.88 -4.02
C ILE A 59 -5.83 4.84 -3.93
N LEU A 60 -5.15 5.80 -4.55
CA LEU A 60 -3.70 5.92 -4.45
C LEU A 60 -3.35 6.89 -3.31
N LEU A 61 -2.47 6.45 -2.40
CA LEU A 61 -2.00 7.24 -1.27
C LEU A 61 -0.48 7.32 -1.27
N ASP A 62 0.04 8.50 -0.94
CA ASP A 62 1.45 8.85 -0.83
C ASP A 62 1.68 9.79 0.37
N ASP A 63 2.89 10.30 0.55
CA ASP A 63 3.22 11.21 1.67
C ASP A 63 2.60 12.62 1.53
N PHE A 64 2.07 12.97 0.35
CA PHE A 64 1.37 14.23 0.08
C PHE A 64 -0.15 14.13 0.28
N SER A 65 -0.66 12.92 0.45
CA SER A 65 -2.08 12.66 0.69
C SER A 65 -2.53 13.20 2.04
N SER A 66 -3.83 13.46 2.18
CA SER A 66 -4.39 14.02 3.42
C SER A 66 -4.18 13.05 4.60
N GLU A 67 -3.88 13.57 5.79
CA GLU A 67 -3.75 12.74 7.00
C GLU A 67 -5.06 11.97 7.29
N GLU A 68 -6.20 12.54 6.94
CA GLU A 68 -7.52 11.91 7.07
C GLU A 68 -7.63 10.65 6.20
N ASP A 69 -7.23 10.73 4.93
CA ASP A 69 -7.25 9.58 4.01
C ASP A 69 -6.21 8.53 4.41
N ILE A 70 -4.99 8.96 4.77
CA ILE A 70 -3.93 8.06 5.26
C ILE A 70 -4.44 7.31 6.50
N LYS A 71 -5.03 8.01 7.46
CA LYS A 71 -5.58 7.41 8.67
C LYS A 71 -6.73 6.45 8.37
N LYS A 72 -7.61 6.81 7.45
CA LYS A 72 -8.80 6.03 7.09
C LYS A 72 -8.43 4.72 6.42
N TYR A 73 -7.49 4.74 5.47
CA TYR A 73 -7.21 3.58 4.63
C TYR A 73 -5.94 2.82 5.00
N LEU A 74 -4.89 3.50 5.48
CA LEU A 74 -3.63 2.85 5.90
C LEU A 74 -3.57 2.66 7.41
N GLY A 75 -4.17 3.58 8.16
CA GLY A 75 -4.20 3.57 9.62
C GLY A 75 -3.30 4.62 10.25
N PRO A 76 -3.49 4.93 11.55
CA PRO A 76 -2.78 6.02 12.23
C PRO A 76 -1.25 5.81 12.33
N LYS A 77 -0.77 4.58 12.14
CA LYS A 77 0.67 4.27 12.14
C LYS A 77 1.42 4.84 10.93
N PHE A 78 0.70 5.22 9.87
CA PHE A 78 1.28 5.75 8.64
C PHE A 78 1.38 7.28 8.64
N ILE A 79 0.97 7.93 9.73
CA ILE A 79 1.07 9.39 9.89
C ILE A 79 2.39 9.69 10.59
N ASN A 80 3.21 10.53 9.97
CA ASN A 80 4.45 11.00 10.58
C ASN A 80 4.11 12.05 11.65
N LYS A 81 4.32 11.72 12.93
CA LYS A 81 4.27 12.71 14.01
C LYS A 81 5.55 13.55 13.94
N LYS A 82 5.53 14.59 13.10
CA LYS A 82 6.53 15.66 13.22
C LYS A 82 6.39 16.38 14.55
#